data_AF-A0AA88S338-F1
#
_entry.id   AF-A0AA88S338-F1
#
_cell.length_a   1.000
_cell.length_b   1.000
_cell.length_c   1.000
_cell.angle_alpha   90.00
_cell.angle_beta   90.00
_cell.angle_gamma   90.00
#
_symmetry.space_group_name_H-M   'P 1'
#
loop_
_entity.id
_entity.type
_entity.pdbx_description
1 polymer ?
#
loop_
_entity_poly.entity_id
_entity_poly.type
_entity_poly.pdbx_seq_one_letter_code
_entity_poly.pdbx_strand_id
1 'polypeptide(L)'
;MMNYLMNRKDFLDFANLCFNEFGDRVKHWITFCGPWSVAYTGYGTGTIAPGRGVSSSAVETFAARSLLPPDLTFSQSYRTRIHRDASGDPGTEPYLVGHHQLLAHAAAVKLYRENYESTQKGKIGIILQQIWPIALTDTEEDRAAAQRCKDYMLGW
;
A
#
# COMPACT_ATOMS: atom_id res chain seq x y z
N MET A 1 -1.83 7.68 21.85
CA MET A 1 -1.95 6.50 20.98
C MET A 1 -1.87 6.99 19.52
N MET A 2 -0.69 7.44 19.07
CA MET A 2 -0.54 8.14 17.77
C MET A 2 0.90 8.07 17.20
N ASN A 3 1.73 7.13 17.67
CA ASN A 3 3.17 7.09 17.35
C ASN A 3 3.54 6.08 16.24
N TYR A 4 2.58 5.38 15.63
CA TYR A 4 2.83 4.35 14.62
C TYR A 4 2.44 4.75 13.19
N LEU A 5 1.76 5.89 13.02
CA LEU A 5 1.47 6.41 11.69
C LEU A 5 2.71 7.11 11.16
N MET A 6 3.10 6.76 9.93
CA MET A 6 4.23 7.36 9.24
C MET A 6 4.18 8.88 9.34
N ASN A 7 5.13 9.45 10.08
CA ASN A 7 5.24 10.89 10.23
C ASN A 7 5.76 11.46 8.90
N ARG A 8 4.96 12.34 8.28
CA ARG A 8 5.28 13.01 7.02
C ARG A 8 6.67 13.65 7.05
N LYS A 9 7.06 14.24 8.18
CA LYS A 9 8.36 14.89 8.32
C LYS A 9 9.50 13.88 8.18
N ASP A 10 9.39 12.74 8.85
CA ASP A 10 10.44 11.72 8.86
C ASP A 10 10.66 11.12 7.46
N PHE A 11 9.56 10.86 6.73
CA PHE A 11 9.66 10.42 5.33
C PHE A 11 10.28 11.49 4.43
N LEU A 12 9.95 12.76 4.66
CA LEU A 12 10.49 13.87 3.87
C LEU A 12 11.99 14.05 4.12
N ASP A 13 12.45 13.94 5.36
CA ASP A 13 13.87 14.01 5.72
C ASP A 13 14.65 12.85 5.08
N PHE A 14 14.07 11.63 5.10
CA PHE A 14 14.63 10.47 4.40
C PHE A 14 14.72 10.70 2.89
N ALA A 15 13.65 11.16 2.24
CA ALA A 15 13.65 11.44 0.81
C ALA A 15 14.67 12.51 0.44
N ASN A 16 14.76 13.59 1.24
CA ASN A 16 15.73 14.66 1.05
C ASN A 16 17.17 14.15 1.08
N LEU A 17 17.49 13.29 2.06
CA LEU A 17 18.80 12.64 2.13
C LEU A 17 19.09 11.82 0.87
N CYS A 18 18.14 10.98 0.42
CA CYS A 18 18.33 10.18 -0.79
C CYS A 18 18.57 11.04 -2.03
N PHE A 19 17.79 12.10 -2.24
CA PHE A 19 17.96 13.00 -3.38
C PHE A 19 19.32 13.69 -3.35
N ASN A 20 19.78 14.11 -2.17
CA ASN A 20 21.09 14.74 -2.01
C ASN A 20 22.25 13.79 -2.32
N GLU A 21 22.22 12.58 -1.75
CA GLU A 21 23.36 11.64 -1.83
C GLU A 21 23.47 10.91 -3.16
N PHE A 22 22.34 10.65 -3.83
CA PHE A 22 22.32 9.77 -5.01
C PHE A 22 21.78 10.45 -6.27
N GLY A 23 21.21 11.65 -6.18
CA GLY A 23 20.56 12.30 -7.30
C GLY A 23 21.49 12.81 -8.40
N ASP A 24 22.80 12.80 -8.14
CA ASP A 24 23.83 12.97 -9.17
C ASP A 24 23.74 11.88 -10.25
N ARG A 25 23.44 10.63 -9.84
CA ARG A 25 23.36 9.44 -10.70
C ARG A 25 21.94 8.91 -10.91
N VAL A 26 21.10 8.92 -9.89
CA VAL A 26 19.74 8.38 -9.95
C VAL A 26 18.81 9.39 -10.64
N LYS A 27 18.19 8.96 -11.75
CA LYS A 27 17.29 9.80 -12.55
C LYS A 27 15.84 9.34 -12.55
N HIS A 28 15.52 8.26 -11.84
CA HIS A 28 14.17 7.73 -11.73
C HIS A 28 13.91 7.39 -10.26
N TRP A 29 12.96 8.10 -9.67
CA TRP A 29 12.61 8.00 -8.26
C TRP A 29 11.21 7.44 -8.10
N ILE A 30 11.06 6.52 -7.16
CA ILE A 30 9.77 5.96 -6.75
C ILE A 30 9.65 6.18 -5.24
N THR A 31 8.59 6.87 -4.83
CA THR A 31 8.31 7.18 -3.42
C THR A 31 7.78 5.95 -2.67
N PHE A 32 6.71 5.36 -3.19
CA PHE A 32 6.09 4.15 -2.65
C PHE A 32 5.88 3.11 -3.75
N CYS A 33 5.95 1.84 -3.35
CA CYS A 33 5.54 0.69 -4.15
C CYS A 33 4.35 0.02 -3.49
N GLY A 34 3.21 -0.02 -4.18
CA GLY A 34 2.00 -0.70 -3.72
C GLY A 34 1.43 -0.13 -2.41
N PRO A 35 1.11 1.18 -2.33
CA PRO A 35 0.59 1.79 -1.09
C PRO A 35 -0.66 1.07 -0.56
N TRP A 36 -1.56 0.64 -1.46
CA TRP A 36 -2.74 -0.16 -1.10
C TRP A 36 -2.37 -1.43 -0.31
N SER A 37 -1.30 -2.14 -0.69
CA SER A 37 -0.87 -3.34 0.02
C SER A 37 -0.45 -3.01 1.44
N VAL A 38 0.32 -1.94 1.65
CA VAL A 38 0.76 -1.53 3.00
C VAL A 38 -0.44 -1.19 3.88
N ALA A 39 -1.37 -0.40 3.37
CA ALA A 39 -2.55 0.02 4.11
C ALA A 39 -3.52 -1.16 4.36
N TYR A 40 -3.94 -1.87 3.31
CA TYR A 40 -4.92 -2.95 3.42
C TYR A 40 -4.35 -4.19 4.10
N THR A 41 -3.19 -4.68 3.68
CA THR A 41 -2.65 -5.93 4.25
C THR A 41 -1.97 -5.75 5.60
N GLY A 42 -1.46 -4.55 5.91
CA GLY A 42 -0.84 -4.23 7.20
C GLY A 42 -1.84 -3.85 8.29
N TYR A 43 -2.91 -3.13 7.92
CA TYR A 43 -3.84 -2.52 8.87
C TYR A 43 -5.31 -2.96 8.66
N GLY A 44 -5.64 -3.60 7.54
CA GLY A 44 -6.97 -4.17 7.29
C GLY A 44 -7.00 -5.65 7.64
N THR A 45 -6.22 -6.46 6.92
CA THR A 45 -6.11 -7.90 7.19
C THR A 45 -5.08 -8.25 8.26
N GLY A 46 -4.08 -7.38 8.49
CA GLY A 46 -3.00 -7.61 9.45
C GLY A 46 -2.10 -8.80 9.08
N THR A 47 -2.00 -9.14 7.80
CA THR A 47 -1.20 -10.28 7.30
C THR A 47 0.25 -9.92 6.99
N ILE A 48 0.59 -8.64 6.95
CA ILE A 48 1.97 -8.15 6.89
C ILE A 48 2.25 -7.23 8.08
N ALA A 49 3.52 -6.92 8.36
CA ALA A 49 3.88 -5.97 9.40
C ALA A 49 3.20 -4.60 9.13
N PRO A 50 2.66 -3.91 10.16
CA PRO A 50 2.79 -4.22 11.59
C PRO A 50 1.77 -5.22 12.16
N GLY A 51 0.89 -5.81 11.34
CA GLY A 51 -0.05 -6.85 11.79
C GLY A 51 -1.25 -6.32 12.58
N ARG A 52 -1.69 -5.08 12.30
CA ARG A 52 -2.76 -4.36 12.99
C ARG A 52 -4.11 -4.48 12.27
N GLY A 53 -4.57 -5.70 12.01
CA GLY A 53 -5.83 -5.95 11.28
C GLY A 53 -6.90 -6.65 12.11
N VAL A 54 -7.95 -7.16 11.45
CA VAL A 54 -9.04 -7.91 12.10
C VAL A 54 -8.53 -9.00 13.06
N SER A 55 -8.89 -8.87 14.34
CA SER A 55 -8.79 -9.94 15.34
C SER A 55 -9.88 -11.00 15.08
N SER A 56 -9.72 -11.87 14.09
CA SER A 56 -10.40 -13.17 14.08
C SER A 56 -9.90 -14.08 12.96
N SER A 57 -10.20 -15.37 13.09
CA SER A 57 -10.12 -16.44 12.09
C SER A 57 -10.75 -16.13 10.72
N ALA A 58 -11.36 -14.96 10.51
CA ALA A 58 -11.95 -14.53 9.24
C ALA A 58 -10.93 -14.41 8.09
N VAL A 59 -9.65 -14.13 8.36
CA VAL A 59 -8.59 -14.11 7.31
C VAL A 59 -8.29 -15.51 6.79
N GLU A 60 -8.46 -16.56 7.61
CA GLU A 60 -8.42 -17.94 7.10
C GLU A 60 -9.55 -18.17 6.09
N THR A 61 -10.70 -17.51 6.27
CA THR A 61 -11.87 -17.69 5.39
C THR A 61 -11.70 -17.02 4.02
N PHE A 62 -11.03 -15.86 3.91
CA PHE A 62 -10.81 -15.21 2.61
C PHE A 62 -9.71 -15.90 1.79
N ALA A 63 -8.69 -16.45 2.45
CA ALA A 63 -7.67 -17.28 1.80
C ALA A 63 -8.20 -18.68 1.43
N ALA A 64 -9.05 -19.28 2.27
CA ALA A 64 -9.64 -20.59 2.03
C ALA A 64 -10.83 -20.57 1.05
N ARG A 65 -11.39 -19.41 0.71
CA ARG A 65 -12.39 -19.24 -0.36
C ARG A 65 -11.79 -18.77 -1.68
N SER A 66 -10.47 -18.84 -1.83
CA SER A 66 -9.88 -18.72 -3.17
C SER A 66 -10.37 -19.90 -4.01
N LEU A 67 -11.07 -19.62 -5.12
CA LEU A 67 -11.39 -20.61 -6.16
C LEU A 67 -10.11 -21.11 -6.87
N LEU A 68 -8.94 -20.64 -6.46
CA LEU A 68 -7.66 -21.09 -7.01
C LEU A 68 -7.27 -22.44 -6.39
N PRO A 69 -6.78 -23.36 -7.21
CA PRO A 69 -6.35 -24.67 -6.73
C PRO A 69 -5.19 -24.51 -5.71
N PRO A 70 -5.09 -25.43 -4.75
CA PRO A 70 -4.21 -25.28 -3.57
C PRO A 70 -2.71 -25.14 -3.91
N ASP A 71 -2.29 -25.56 -5.10
CA ASP A 71 -0.94 -25.43 -5.66
C ASP A 71 -0.57 -23.99 -6.10
N LEU A 72 -1.55 -23.10 -6.27
CA LEU A 72 -1.33 -21.68 -6.59
C LEU A 72 -1.47 -20.75 -5.38
N THR A 73 -1.75 -21.28 -4.19
CA THR A 73 -1.83 -20.46 -2.97
C THR A 73 -0.43 -20.06 -2.51
N PHE A 74 -0.17 -18.75 -2.52
CA PHE A 74 1.09 -18.17 -2.03
C PHE A 74 1.33 -18.67 -0.60
N SER A 75 2.40 -19.45 -0.44
CA SER A 75 2.74 -20.27 0.72
C SER A 75 2.22 -19.76 2.08
N GLN A 76 1.47 -20.63 2.76
CA GLN A 76 1.09 -20.55 4.18
C GLN A 76 2.29 -20.26 5.12
N SER A 77 3.54 -20.52 4.68
CA SER A 77 4.75 -20.46 5.52
C SER A 77 5.27 -19.06 5.86
N TYR A 78 4.92 -18.01 5.12
CA TYR A 78 5.30 -16.63 5.49
C TYR A 78 4.41 -16.01 6.59
N ARG A 79 3.26 -16.63 6.88
CA ARG A 79 2.24 -16.08 7.80
C ARG A 79 2.55 -16.26 9.29
N THR A 80 3.49 -17.11 9.66
CA THR A 80 3.65 -17.60 11.05
C THR A 80 4.57 -16.77 11.95
N ARG A 81 5.24 -15.72 11.45
CA ARG A 81 6.19 -14.92 12.25
C ARG A 81 5.80 -13.46 12.48
N ILE A 82 4.65 -13.01 11.98
CA ILE A 82 4.22 -11.63 12.18
C ILE A 82 3.44 -11.55 13.49
N HIS A 83 3.96 -10.77 14.44
CA HIS A 83 3.26 -10.45 15.68
C HIS A 83 1.96 -9.73 15.33
N ARG A 84 0.82 -10.34 15.65
CA ARG A 84 -0.49 -9.73 15.43
C ARG A 84 -0.82 -8.81 16.58
N ASP A 85 -1.23 -7.60 16.24
CA ASP A 85 -1.69 -6.62 17.19
C ASP A 85 -3.21 -6.48 17.06
N ALA A 86 -3.91 -7.13 18.00
CA ALA A 86 -5.37 -7.15 18.06
C ALA A 86 -5.98 -5.78 18.43
N SER A 87 -5.16 -4.76 18.71
CA SER A 87 -5.62 -3.40 19.01
C SER A 87 -5.87 -2.56 17.74
N GLY A 88 -5.68 -3.12 16.54
CA GLY A 88 -5.91 -2.43 15.27
C GLY A 88 -7.40 -2.25 14.94
N ASP A 89 -7.75 -1.12 14.33
CA ASP A 89 -9.08 -0.89 13.75
C ASP A 89 -9.06 -1.00 12.20
N PRO A 90 -9.46 -2.15 11.63
CA PRO A 90 -9.46 -2.38 10.19
C PRO A 90 -10.52 -1.56 9.43
N GLY A 91 -11.49 -0.94 10.12
CA GLY A 91 -12.45 -0.01 9.52
C GLY A 91 -11.91 1.40 9.34
N THR A 92 -10.80 1.75 10.02
CA THR A 92 -10.29 3.13 10.09
C THR A 92 -8.81 3.23 9.72
N GLU A 93 -7.96 2.36 10.25
CA GLU A 93 -6.50 2.45 10.12
C GLU A 93 -5.99 2.35 8.67
N PRO A 94 -6.53 1.48 7.78
CA PRO A 94 -6.12 1.46 6.38
C PRO A 94 -6.28 2.82 5.70
N TYR A 95 -7.37 3.53 5.97
CA TYR A 95 -7.66 4.84 5.39
C TYR A 95 -6.73 5.93 5.93
N LEU A 96 -6.44 5.92 7.24
CA LEU A 96 -5.48 6.82 7.84
C LEU A 96 -4.08 6.62 7.26
N VAL A 97 -3.65 5.36 7.12
CA VAL A 97 -2.35 5.00 6.55
C VAL A 97 -2.27 5.44 5.09
N GLY A 98 -3.28 5.13 4.27
CA GLY A 98 -3.36 5.58 2.89
C GLY A 98 -3.30 7.10 2.76
N HIS A 99 -4.03 7.83 3.59
CA HIS A 99 -3.99 9.29 3.63
C HIS A 99 -2.59 9.84 3.92
N HIS A 100 -1.90 9.28 4.93
CA HIS A 100 -0.54 9.69 5.26
C HIS A 100 0.48 9.31 4.19
N GLN A 101 0.32 8.16 3.51
CA GLN A 101 1.13 7.78 2.36
C GLN A 101 0.99 8.80 1.22
N LEU A 102 -0.23 9.22 0.89
CA LEU A 102 -0.49 10.22 -0.15
C LEU A 102 0.10 11.58 0.22
N LEU A 103 -0.04 12.02 1.47
CA LEU A 103 0.57 13.27 1.94
C LEU A 103 2.10 13.22 1.91
N ALA A 104 2.71 12.10 2.30
CA ALA A 104 4.15 11.89 2.25
C ALA A 104 4.67 11.86 0.81
N HIS A 105 3.94 11.19 -0.08
CA HIS A 105 4.21 11.18 -1.53
C HIS A 105 4.20 12.61 -2.09
N ALA A 106 3.11 13.35 -1.86
CA ALA A 106 2.96 14.71 -2.36
C ALA A 106 4.06 15.64 -1.84
N ALA A 107 4.42 15.53 -0.56
CA ALA A 107 5.51 16.30 0.03
C ALA A 107 6.88 15.99 -0.60
N ALA A 108 7.22 14.72 -0.78
CA ALA A 108 8.48 14.31 -1.40
C ALA A 108 8.55 14.69 -2.89
N VAL A 109 7.45 14.56 -3.63
CA VAL A 109 7.36 15.03 -5.02
C VAL A 109 7.56 16.54 -5.08
N LYS A 110 6.88 17.31 -4.23
CA LYS A 110 7.03 18.77 -4.18
C LYS A 110 8.50 19.15 -3.92
N LEU A 111 9.11 18.56 -2.90
CA LEU A 111 10.52 18.77 -2.56
C LEU A 111 11.45 18.49 -3.75
N TYR A 112 11.26 17.34 -4.41
CA TYR A 112 12.09 16.95 -5.56
C TYR A 112 11.96 17.94 -6.72
N ARG A 113 10.73 18.30 -7.08
CA ARG A 113 10.46 19.22 -8.20
C ARG A 113 11.02 20.62 -7.96
N GLU A 114 10.91 21.12 -6.72
CA GLU A 114 11.35 22.47 -6.37
C GLU A 114 12.88 22.58 -6.25
N ASN A 115 13.54 21.56 -5.67
CA ASN A 115 14.94 21.72 -5.26
C ASN A 115 15.93 20.88 -6.09
N TYR A 116 15.47 19.82 -6.75
CA TYR A 116 16.36 18.81 -7.33
C TYR A 116 16.11 18.57 -8.83
N GLU A 117 14.88 18.68 -9.32
CA GLU A 117 14.54 18.30 -10.71
C GLU A 117 15.31 19.14 -11.74
N SER A 118 15.49 20.45 -11.50
CA SER A 118 16.18 21.35 -12.44
C SER A 118 17.67 21.02 -12.62
N THR A 119 18.34 20.60 -11.55
CA THR A 119 19.77 20.28 -11.52
C THR A 119 20.03 18.82 -11.87
N GLN A 120 19.24 17.91 -11.29
CA GLN A 120 19.42 16.47 -11.42
C GLN A 120 18.78 15.91 -12.69
N LYS A 121 17.75 16.57 -13.24
CA LYS A 121 17.06 16.20 -14.49
C LYS A 121 16.44 14.80 -14.48
N GLY A 122 16.12 14.27 -13.30
CA GLY A 122 15.41 12.99 -13.15
C GLY A 122 13.89 13.16 -13.03
N LYS A 123 13.16 12.05 -12.99
CA LYS A 123 11.70 11.97 -12.81
C LYS A 123 11.36 11.30 -11.49
N ILE A 124 10.21 11.66 -10.91
CA ILE A 124 9.70 11.07 -9.68
C ILE A 124 8.25 10.62 -9.83
N GLY A 125 7.90 9.48 -9.23
CA GLY A 125 6.56 8.93 -9.26
C GLY A 125 6.24 7.99 -8.09
N ILE A 126 5.18 7.21 -8.30
CA ILE A 126 4.66 6.20 -7.39
C ILE A 126 4.28 4.95 -8.20
N ILE A 127 4.51 3.76 -7.63
CA ILE A 127 4.04 2.52 -8.23
C ILE A 127 2.75 2.10 -7.53
N LEU A 128 1.67 2.01 -8.31
CA LEU A 128 0.39 1.48 -7.85
C LEU A 128 0.29 0.01 -8.27
N GLN A 129 -0.14 -0.84 -7.33
CA GLN A 129 -0.37 -2.26 -7.59
C GLN A 129 -1.87 -2.50 -7.74
N GLN A 130 -2.26 -3.22 -8.77
CA GLN A 130 -3.65 -3.58 -9.02
C GLN A 130 -3.76 -5.01 -9.57
N ILE A 131 -4.86 -5.66 -9.23
CA ILE A 131 -5.36 -6.80 -9.98
C ILE A 131 -6.37 -6.25 -10.98
N TRP A 132 -6.50 -6.87 -12.16
CA TRP A 132 -7.56 -6.51 -13.11
C TRP A 132 -8.79 -7.40 -12.84
N PRO A 133 -9.80 -6.93 -12.08
CA PRO A 133 -10.98 -7.74 -11.81
C PRO A 133 -11.84 -7.85 -13.07
N ILE A 134 -12.33 -9.06 -13.31
CA ILE A 134 -13.27 -9.39 -14.37
C ILE A 134 -14.60 -9.69 -13.70
N ALA A 135 -15.70 -9.26 -14.31
CA ALA A 135 -17.04 -9.58 -13.86
C ALA A 135 -17.24 -11.11 -13.83
N LEU A 136 -17.88 -11.63 -12.78
CA LEU A 136 -18.10 -13.07 -12.65
C LEU A 136 -19.11 -13.58 -13.69
N THR A 137 -20.14 -12.78 -13.96
CA THR A 137 -21.15 -13.01 -15.01
C THR A 137 -21.35 -11.73 -15.84
N ASP A 138 -22.12 -11.82 -16.92
CA ASP A 138 -22.47 -10.67 -17.78
C ASP A 138 -23.66 -9.83 -17.23
N THR A 139 -23.91 -9.90 -15.93
CA THR A 139 -24.90 -9.07 -15.26
C THR A 139 -24.35 -7.68 -14.99
N GLU A 140 -25.24 -6.69 -14.85
CA GLU A 140 -24.81 -5.32 -14.55
C GLU A 140 -24.23 -5.21 -13.14
N GLU A 141 -24.76 -6.01 -12.22
CA GLU A 141 -24.31 -6.10 -10.83
C GLU A 141 -22.84 -6.55 -10.75
N ASP A 142 -22.46 -7.56 -11.52
CA ASP A 142 -21.08 -8.08 -11.55
C ASP A 142 -20.11 -7.15 -12.29
N ARG A 143 -20.56 -6.50 -13.37
CA ARG A 143 -19.78 -5.44 -14.03
C ARG A 143 -19.50 -4.28 -13.07
N ALA A 144 -20.53 -3.83 -12.35
CA ALA A 144 -20.39 -2.80 -11.34
C ALA A 144 -19.51 -3.24 -10.16
N ALA A 145 -19.58 -4.51 -9.75
CA ALA A 145 -18.70 -5.08 -8.71
C ALA A 145 -17.23 -5.10 -9.13
N ALA A 146 -16.93 -5.51 -10.37
CA ALA A 146 -15.59 -5.45 -10.92
C ALA A 146 -15.07 -4.01 -10.99
N GLN A 147 -15.91 -3.04 -11.34
CA GLN A 147 -15.53 -1.63 -11.32
C GLN A 147 -15.24 -1.12 -9.90
N ARG A 148 -16.10 -1.41 -8.92
CA ARG A 148 -15.86 -1.06 -7.51
C ARG A 148 -14.55 -1.65 -6.98
N CYS A 149 -14.20 -2.88 -7.38
CA CYS A 149 -12.93 -3.49 -7.02
C CYS A 149 -11.73 -2.73 -7.59
N LYS A 150 -11.80 -2.28 -8.86
CA LYS A 150 -10.79 -1.41 -9.47
C LYS A 150 -10.67 -0.07 -8.72
N ASP A 151 -11.79 0.57 -8.45
CA ASP A 151 -11.82 1.87 -7.77
C ASP A 151 -11.23 1.75 -6.36
N TYR A 152 -11.52 0.65 -5.65
CA TYR A 152 -11.00 0.40 -4.30
C TYR A 152 -9.49 0.07 -4.26
N MET A 153 -8.95 -0.57 -5.31
CA MET A 153 -7.53 -0.94 -5.35
C MET A 153 -6.63 0.15 -5.96
N LEU A 154 -7.08 0.76 -7.06
CA LEU A 154 -6.31 1.73 -7.85
C LEU A 154 -6.76 3.17 -7.60
N GLY A 155 -8.07 3.39 -7.50
CA GLY A 155 -8.67 4.72 -7.41
C GLY A 155 -8.73 5.31 -6.00
N TRP A 156 -8.23 4.58 -5.00
CA TRP A 156 -8.29 4.90 -3.58
C TRP A 156 -7.57 6.21 -3.21
#